data_AF-A0A8I0VKD7-F1
#
_entry.id   AF-A0A8I0VKD7-F1
#
_cell.length_a   1.000
_cell.length_b   1.000
_cell.length_c   1.000
_cell.angle_alpha   90.00
_cell.angle_beta   90.00
_cell.angle_gamma   90.00
#
_symmetry.space_group_name_H-M   'P 1'
#
loop_
_entity.id
_entity.type
_entity.pdbx_description
1 polymer ?
#
loop_
_entity_poly.entity_id
_entity_poly.type
_entity_poly.pdbx_seq_one_letter_code
_entity_poly.pdbx_strand_id
1 'polypeptide(L)'
;MLTGNIPIHKKITRPPLWSILFLCVYLTLSITVHADTPDKQSSVIVLDSPEIVELFESIGKPLVKAAGLTAESVQFHVILNSQINAMALPNGHLVFNSGLLDQCESPEELASVMAHEIAHLSAGHYMRLQREMQSISIQALLASVVGLAAGVASGNSSISQAALVGSSAAAQSVMLDSMREKESQADRLAVHYLANAGYNPGSMASFLNHLLGEQRKASLPAPYLLTHPLSMERVLDAERTAASVTPNTTQKPKTDPIALKRVQAYLIASTETDPKKAETFFQTRLGINPNDLPARYGLALVHRYAGETKKAHGLIDSLLLSLPKDPYLLREKGLLLLDDGKPEIAEQIFSQALTYRPDNPDLRYRLSISLNEGGKLEQAARLLRKLTVEKPTVPIYQYQLGVVEGQRDRLGHAHLAMARHYALLMDEKMAIFHYKEAVSRFPPSEREHEIAQTELKYFQEEHLKSKEINRKSRQR
;
A
#
# COMPACT_ATOMS: atom_id res chain seq x y z
N MET A 1 7.68 -20.29 44.83
CA MET A 1 9.15 -20.46 44.65
C MET A 1 9.41 -20.89 43.21
N LEU A 2 10.43 -20.29 42.58
CA LEU A 2 10.96 -20.53 41.23
C LEU A 2 10.09 -19.99 40.08
N THR A 3 10.19 -18.72 39.65
CA THR A 3 11.26 -18.05 38.88
C THR A 3 11.76 -18.84 37.66
N GLY A 4 11.40 -18.35 36.47
CA GLY A 4 11.95 -18.78 35.18
C GLY A 4 11.88 -17.64 34.17
N ASN A 5 12.93 -16.83 34.14
CA ASN A 5 13.16 -15.72 33.22
C ASN A 5 13.07 -16.15 31.75
N ILE A 6 12.37 -15.37 30.92
CA ILE A 6 12.52 -15.40 29.45
C ILE A 6 13.29 -14.12 29.06
N PRO A 7 14.45 -14.21 28.40
CA PRO A 7 15.24 -13.04 28.04
C PRO A 7 14.62 -12.33 26.82
N ILE A 8 14.23 -11.08 27.04
CA ILE A 8 14.01 -10.09 25.97
C ILE A 8 15.39 -9.58 25.55
N HIS A 9 15.87 -9.95 24.36
CA HIS A 9 16.77 -9.13 23.53
C HIS A 9 17.09 -9.88 22.22
N LYS A 10 16.40 -9.54 21.14
CA LYS A 10 17.03 -9.52 19.81
C LYS A 10 17.10 -8.06 19.37
N LYS A 11 18.33 -7.56 19.28
CA LYS A 11 18.65 -6.26 18.70
C LYS A 11 18.09 -6.22 17.28
N ILE A 12 17.03 -5.45 17.07
CA ILE A 12 16.69 -4.95 15.74
C ILE A 12 17.72 -3.88 15.44
N THR A 13 18.73 -4.21 14.65
CA THR A 13 19.71 -3.26 14.14
C THR A 13 18.99 -2.29 13.20
N ARG A 14 18.92 -1.01 13.59
CA ARG A 14 18.38 0.08 12.77
C ARG A 14 19.20 0.22 11.47
N PRO A 15 18.59 0.42 10.29
CA PRO A 15 19.31 0.97 9.16
C PRO A 15 19.70 2.43 9.46
N PRO A 16 20.82 2.94 8.92
CA PRO A 16 21.23 4.32 9.13
C PRO A 16 20.22 5.31 8.50
N LEU A 17 20.02 6.44 9.19
CA LEU A 17 19.07 7.54 8.92
C LEU A 17 19.14 8.18 7.51
N TRP A 18 20.10 7.78 6.68
CA TRP A 18 20.22 8.27 5.29
C TRP A 18 19.28 7.54 4.33
N SER A 19 18.68 6.42 4.76
CA SER A 19 17.72 5.63 3.97
C SER A 19 16.34 6.26 3.84
N ILE A 20 15.95 7.16 4.77
CA ILE A 20 14.66 7.86 4.76
C ILE A 20 14.77 9.21 4.03
N LEU A 21 15.95 9.85 4.06
CA LEU A 21 16.17 11.13 3.38
C LEU A 21 16.25 10.99 1.85
N PHE A 22 16.49 9.79 1.31
CA PHE A 22 16.54 9.53 -0.12
C PHE A 22 15.17 9.26 -0.77
N LEU A 23 14.13 9.00 0.03
CA LEU A 23 12.75 8.90 -0.48
C LEU A 23 12.26 10.25 -1.04
N CYS A 24 12.76 11.37 -0.49
CA CYS A 24 12.51 12.71 -1.02
C CYS A 24 13.41 13.07 -2.21
N VAL A 25 14.54 12.40 -2.41
CA VAL A 25 15.46 12.69 -3.53
C VAL A 25 15.03 11.98 -4.82
N TYR A 26 14.31 10.85 -4.73
CA TYR A 26 13.74 10.22 -5.92
C TYR A 26 12.49 10.95 -6.46
N LEU A 27 11.77 11.67 -5.59
CA LEU A 27 10.66 12.57 -5.99
C LEU A 27 11.16 13.87 -6.65
N THR A 28 12.44 14.23 -6.51
CA THR A 28 13.00 15.48 -7.07
C THR A 28 13.86 15.29 -8.31
N LEU A 29 14.23 14.07 -8.70
CA LEU A 29 14.98 13.84 -9.94
C LEU A 29 14.15 14.01 -11.24
N SER A 30 12.87 14.39 -11.12
CA SER A 30 12.03 14.85 -12.25
C SER A 30 11.88 16.37 -12.35
N ILE A 31 12.65 17.18 -11.60
CA ILE A 31 12.49 18.64 -11.61
C ILE A 31 13.82 19.32 -11.94
N THR A 32 14.05 19.53 -13.24
CA THR A 32 14.76 20.72 -13.72
C THR A 32 13.87 21.50 -14.68
N VAL A 33 12.76 22.03 -14.17
CA VAL A 33 12.21 23.31 -14.62
C VAL A 33 11.84 24.10 -13.37
N HIS A 34 12.39 25.31 -13.28
CA HIS A 34 12.25 26.22 -12.14
C HIS A 34 10.80 26.64 -11.93
N ALA A 35 10.29 26.49 -10.70
CA ALA A 35 9.37 27.42 -10.07
C ALA A 35 9.39 27.18 -8.55
N ASP A 36 9.93 28.15 -7.82
CA ASP A 36 9.79 28.24 -6.36
C ASP A 36 8.30 28.36 -6.00
N THR A 37 7.73 27.28 -5.47
CA THR A 37 6.51 27.33 -4.66
C THR A 37 6.74 26.54 -3.37
N PRO A 38 6.37 27.07 -2.20
CA PRO A 38 6.55 26.35 -0.94
C PRO A 38 5.77 25.03 -0.98
N ASP A 39 6.49 23.95 -0.72
CA ASP A 39 6.08 22.55 -0.76
C ASP A 39 4.78 22.32 0.03
N LYS A 40 3.66 22.29 -0.69
CA LYS A 40 2.39 21.80 -0.15
C LYS A 40 2.50 20.29 -0.17
N GLN A 41 3.08 19.74 0.90
CA GLN A 41 3.26 18.31 1.11
C GLN A 41 1.95 17.59 0.77
N SER A 42 1.89 16.99 -0.41
CA SER A 42 0.68 16.36 -0.91
C SER A 42 0.43 15.14 -0.04
N SER A 43 -0.66 15.14 0.72
CA SER A 43 -1.00 14.01 1.57
C SER A 43 -1.20 12.77 0.70
N VAL A 44 -0.32 11.79 0.82
CA VAL A 44 -0.48 10.48 0.19
C VAL A 44 -1.68 9.81 0.85
N ILE A 45 -2.72 9.53 0.06
CA ILE A 45 -3.91 8.82 0.52
C ILE A 45 -3.67 7.33 0.28
N VAL A 46 -3.51 6.57 1.34
CA VAL A 46 -3.46 5.10 1.28
C VAL A 46 -4.91 4.59 1.20
N LEU A 47 -5.11 3.57 0.36
CA LEU A 47 -6.40 2.95 0.10
C LEU A 47 -6.50 1.62 0.86
N ASP A 48 -6.96 1.73 2.09
CA ASP A 48 -6.95 0.65 3.08
C ASP A 48 -8.23 -0.20 3.03
N SER A 49 -9.06 0.00 2.00
CA SER A 49 -10.36 -0.65 1.94
C SER A 49 -10.20 -2.18 1.96
N PRO A 50 -11.07 -2.91 2.64
CA PRO A 50 -10.92 -4.34 2.83
C PRO A 50 -10.90 -5.13 1.52
N GLU A 51 -11.65 -4.71 0.51
CA GLU A 51 -11.64 -5.36 -0.82
C GLU A 51 -10.30 -5.20 -1.50
N ILE A 52 -9.70 -4.01 -1.42
CA ILE A 52 -8.37 -3.73 -1.99
C ILE A 52 -7.34 -4.60 -1.27
N VAL A 53 -7.33 -4.55 0.07
CA VAL A 53 -6.40 -5.32 0.89
C VAL A 53 -6.56 -6.82 0.61
N GLU A 54 -7.78 -7.35 0.58
CA GLU A 54 -8.03 -8.77 0.33
C GLU A 54 -7.64 -9.19 -1.09
N LEU A 55 -7.92 -8.36 -2.10
CA LEU A 55 -7.46 -8.61 -3.47
C LEU A 55 -5.93 -8.75 -3.52
N PHE A 56 -5.21 -7.75 -3.01
CA PHE A 56 -3.74 -7.76 -2.99
C PHE A 56 -3.18 -8.91 -2.14
N GLU A 57 -3.74 -9.18 -0.98
CA GLU A 57 -3.30 -10.27 -0.11
C GLU A 57 -3.55 -11.65 -0.75
N SER A 58 -4.69 -11.83 -1.42
CA SER A 58 -5.05 -13.09 -2.09
C SER A 58 -4.15 -13.42 -3.27
N ILE A 59 -3.67 -12.39 -3.98
CA ILE A 59 -2.75 -12.54 -5.10
C ILE A 59 -1.30 -12.60 -4.63
N GLY A 60 -0.91 -11.66 -3.78
CA GLY A 60 0.46 -11.40 -3.38
C GLY A 60 1.04 -12.47 -2.47
N LYS A 61 0.31 -12.97 -1.46
CA LYS A 61 0.87 -13.96 -0.52
C LYS A 61 1.35 -15.25 -1.20
N PRO A 62 0.58 -15.87 -2.13
CA PRO A 62 1.08 -16.99 -2.93
C PRO A 62 2.36 -16.66 -3.70
N LEU A 63 2.44 -15.47 -4.32
CA LEU A 63 3.62 -15.02 -5.07
C LEU A 63 4.85 -14.81 -4.17
N VAL A 64 4.67 -14.22 -3.00
CA VAL A 64 5.74 -14.02 -1.99
C VAL A 64 6.30 -15.38 -1.56
N LYS A 65 5.42 -16.35 -1.30
CA LYS A 65 5.83 -17.73 -0.97
C LYS A 65 6.54 -18.40 -2.15
N ALA A 66 6.05 -18.22 -3.37
CA ALA A 66 6.66 -18.75 -4.59
C ALA A 66 8.06 -18.14 -4.87
N ALA A 67 8.31 -16.92 -4.40
CA ALA A 67 9.60 -16.26 -4.41
C ALA A 67 10.55 -16.71 -3.27
N GLY A 68 10.14 -17.66 -2.43
CA GLY A 68 10.94 -18.14 -1.30
C GLY A 68 11.01 -17.16 -0.11
N LEU A 69 10.14 -16.15 -0.09
CA LEU A 69 10.04 -15.18 1.01
C LEU A 69 8.96 -15.62 2.03
N THR A 70 9.07 -15.12 3.26
CA THR A 70 8.02 -15.28 4.28
C THR A 70 6.86 -14.33 3.98
N ALA A 71 5.61 -14.78 4.11
CA ALA A 71 4.45 -13.95 3.78
C ALA A 71 4.41 -12.64 4.59
N GLU A 72 4.89 -12.66 5.83
CA GLU A 72 4.90 -11.52 6.75
C GLU A 72 6.02 -10.51 6.47
N SER A 73 7.01 -10.87 5.63
CA SER A 73 8.10 -9.94 5.26
C SER A 73 7.73 -9.01 4.12
N VAL A 74 6.53 -9.16 3.54
CA VAL A 74 6.04 -8.31 2.44
C VAL A 74 4.70 -7.70 2.80
N GLN A 75 4.56 -6.40 2.58
CA GLN A 75 3.32 -5.65 2.80
C GLN A 75 2.94 -4.92 1.52
N PHE A 76 1.67 -5.04 1.13
CA PHE A 76 1.13 -4.39 -0.06
C PHE A 76 0.39 -3.11 0.34
N HIS A 77 0.66 -2.02 -0.37
CA HIS A 77 0.06 -0.72 -0.14
C HIS A 77 -0.51 -0.21 -1.46
N VAL A 78 -1.74 0.28 -1.45
CA VAL A 78 -2.31 0.95 -2.62
C VAL A 78 -2.49 2.41 -2.28
N ILE A 79 -2.05 3.31 -3.15
CA ILE A 79 -2.19 4.75 -2.96
C ILE A 79 -3.08 5.35 -4.04
N LEU A 80 -3.90 6.33 -3.66
CA LEU A 80 -4.76 7.06 -4.59
C LEU A 80 -3.91 7.94 -5.49
N ASN A 81 -3.65 7.47 -6.70
CA ASN A 81 -2.90 8.17 -7.73
C ASN A 81 -3.31 7.60 -9.09
N SER A 82 -3.78 8.46 -10.00
CA SER A 82 -4.26 8.05 -11.33
C SER A 82 -3.15 7.63 -12.30
N GLN A 83 -1.88 7.89 -11.96
CA GLN A 83 -0.75 7.44 -12.78
C GLN A 83 -0.53 5.93 -12.62
N ILE A 84 -0.25 5.25 -13.73
CA ILE A 84 0.21 3.85 -13.72
C ILE A 84 1.58 3.82 -13.06
N ASN A 85 1.68 3.17 -11.89
CA ASN A 85 2.96 2.93 -11.21
C ASN A 85 2.85 1.81 -10.16
N ALA A 86 3.98 1.16 -9.91
CA ALA A 86 4.22 0.27 -8.78
C ALA A 86 5.71 0.38 -8.39
N MET A 87 6.03 0.09 -7.13
CA MET A 87 7.42 0.03 -6.68
C MET A 87 7.60 -0.86 -5.45
N ALA A 88 8.72 -1.57 -5.40
CA ALA A 88 9.22 -2.19 -4.19
C ALA A 88 10.15 -1.23 -3.39
N LEU A 89 9.75 -0.89 -2.17
CA LEU A 89 10.56 -0.17 -1.20
C LEU A 89 11.42 -1.14 -0.37
N PRO A 90 12.51 -0.63 0.27
CA PRO A 90 13.25 -1.39 1.26
C PRO A 90 12.35 -1.96 2.36
N ASN A 91 12.78 -3.06 2.97
CA ASN A 91 12.08 -3.77 4.06
C ASN A 91 10.75 -4.43 3.66
N GLY A 92 10.50 -4.61 2.36
CA GLY A 92 9.38 -5.42 1.87
C GLY A 92 8.05 -4.68 1.74
N HIS A 93 8.06 -3.36 1.65
CA HIS A 93 6.85 -2.60 1.34
C HIS A 93 6.71 -2.44 -0.18
N LEU A 94 5.65 -2.99 -0.77
CA LEU A 94 5.34 -2.83 -2.18
C LEU A 94 4.17 -1.86 -2.31
N VAL A 95 4.37 -0.79 -3.09
CA VAL A 95 3.40 0.30 -3.25
C VAL A 95 2.87 0.28 -4.68
N PHE A 96 1.57 0.39 -4.84
CA PHE A 96 0.87 0.37 -6.11
C PHE A 96 -0.03 1.59 -6.22
N ASN A 97 -0.04 2.24 -7.37
CA ASN A 97 -0.97 3.33 -7.62
C ASN A 97 -2.35 2.77 -8.02
N SER A 98 -3.43 3.43 -7.61
CA SER A 98 -4.79 3.06 -8.02
C SER A 98 -4.97 3.07 -9.54
N GLY A 99 -4.28 3.97 -10.26
CA GLY A 99 -4.30 4.04 -11.72
C GLY A 99 -3.72 2.80 -12.41
N LEU A 100 -2.86 2.02 -11.74
CA LEU A 100 -2.42 0.72 -12.24
C LEU A 100 -3.58 -0.28 -12.25
N LEU A 101 -4.38 -0.30 -11.18
CA LEU A 101 -5.52 -1.21 -11.07
C LEU A 101 -6.53 -0.94 -12.18
N ASP A 102 -6.76 0.33 -12.54
CA ASP A 102 -7.67 0.72 -13.62
C ASP A 102 -7.24 0.18 -14.99
N GLN A 103 -5.95 -0.04 -15.20
CA GLN A 103 -5.42 -0.61 -16.45
C GLN A 103 -5.46 -2.13 -16.49
N CYS A 104 -5.43 -2.82 -15.34
CA CYS A 104 -5.45 -4.28 -15.35
C CYS A 104 -6.79 -4.82 -15.90
N GLU A 105 -6.71 -5.64 -16.95
CA GLU A 105 -7.89 -6.28 -17.53
C GLU A 105 -8.33 -7.49 -16.72
N SER A 106 -7.38 -8.21 -16.12
CA SER A 106 -7.63 -9.41 -15.33
C SER A 106 -6.81 -9.46 -14.03
N PRO A 107 -7.24 -10.26 -13.03
CA PRO A 107 -6.46 -10.49 -11.81
C PRO A 107 -5.06 -11.07 -12.09
N GLU A 108 -4.89 -11.81 -13.19
CA GLU A 108 -3.61 -12.36 -13.61
C GLU A 108 -2.63 -11.29 -14.10
N GLU A 109 -3.11 -10.24 -14.77
CA GLU A 109 -2.25 -9.09 -15.11
C GLU A 109 -1.77 -8.37 -13.85
N LEU A 110 -2.66 -8.16 -12.87
CA LEU A 110 -2.26 -7.62 -11.57
C LEU A 110 -1.25 -8.55 -10.89
N ALA A 111 -1.46 -9.86 -10.94
CA ALA A 111 -0.51 -10.84 -10.42
C ALA A 111 0.87 -10.73 -11.11
N SER A 112 0.91 -10.46 -12.42
CA SER A 112 2.17 -10.24 -13.16
C SER A 112 2.93 -9.02 -12.65
N VAL A 113 2.26 -7.89 -12.41
CA VAL A 113 2.91 -6.70 -11.82
C VAL A 113 3.42 -6.99 -10.43
N MET A 114 2.59 -7.63 -9.59
CA MET A 114 2.99 -7.97 -8.23
C MET A 114 4.18 -8.95 -8.22
N ALA A 115 4.19 -9.94 -9.11
CA ALA A 115 5.30 -10.88 -9.26
C ALA A 115 6.59 -10.17 -9.69
N HIS A 116 6.49 -9.17 -10.58
CA HIS A 116 7.61 -8.32 -10.99
C HIS A 116 8.21 -7.51 -9.83
N GLU A 117 7.37 -6.84 -9.05
CA GLU A 117 7.85 -6.09 -7.87
C GLU A 117 8.46 -7.01 -6.81
N ILE A 118 7.89 -8.21 -6.62
CA ILE A 118 8.46 -9.24 -5.74
C ILE A 118 9.80 -9.75 -6.29
N ALA A 119 9.97 -9.83 -7.61
CA ALA A 119 11.25 -10.17 -8.24
C ALA A 119 12.32 -9.12 -7.97
N HIS A 120 11.99 -7.82 -8.06
CA HIS A 120 12.91 -6.75 -7.65
C HIS A 120 13.31 -6.86 -6.17
N LEU A 121 12.35 -7.14 -5.29
CA LEU A 121 12.60 -7.29 -3.86
C LEU A 121 13.51 -8.50 -3.58
N SER A 122 13.10 -9.69 -4.04
CA SER A 122 13.80 -10.96 -3.80
C SER A 122 15.21 -10.99 -4.40
N ALA A 123 15.41 -10.38 -5.57
CA ALA A 123 16.71 -10.26 -6.21
C ALA A 123 17.56 -9.09 -5.64
N GLY A 124 17.04 -8.30 -4.69
CA GLY A 124 17.74 -7.17 -4.09
C GLY A 124 18.13 -6.10 -5.11
N HIS A 125 17.34 -5.91 -6.17
CA HIS A 125 17.66 -4.99 -7.28
C HIS A 125 17.87 -3.56 -6.81
N TYR A 126 17.02 -3.06 -5.90
CA TYR A 126 17.16 -1.72 -5.35
C TYR A 126 18.50 -1.50 -4.64
N MET A 127 18.88 -2.43 -3.75
CA MET A 127 20.15 -2.34 -3.03
C MET A 127 21.36 -2.47 -3.96
N ARG A 128 21.28 -3.30 -5.00
CA ARG A 128 22.35 -3.44 -6.01
C ARG A 128 22.48 -2.18 -6.86
N LEU A 129 21.36 -1.67 -7.39
CA LEU A 129 21.32 -0.45 -8.20
C LEU A 129 21.86 0.75 -7.42
N GLN A 130 21.53 0.88 -6.13
CA GLN A 130 22.06 1.95 -5.28
C GLN A 130 23.59 1.89 -5.15
N ARG A 131 24.17 0.69 -4.95
CA ARG A 131 25.63 0.51 -4.85
C ARG A 131 26.32 0.75 -6.19
N GLU A 132 25.75 0.26 -7.27
CA GLU A 132 26.26 0.46 -8.63
C GLU A 132 26.24 1.95 -9.00
N MET A 133 25.14 2.66 -8.73
CA MET A 133 25.03 4.10 -8.96
C MET A 133 26.10 4.88 -8.20
N GLN A 134 26.39 4.51 -6.94
CA GLN A 134 27.50 5.12 -6.19
C GLN A 134 28.85 4.85 -6.84
N SER A 135 29.12 3.62 -7.27
CA SER A 135 30.37 3.26 -7.93
C SER A 135 30.56 3.97 -9.27
N ILE A 136 29.52 3.97 -10.12
CA ILE A 136 29.49 4.67 -11.41
C ILE A 136 29.70 6.16 -11.22
N SER A 137 29.06 6.77 -10.22
CA SER A 137 29.22 8.20 -9.92
C SER A 137 30.65 8.55 -9.52
N ILE A 138 31.30 7.71 -8.69
CA ILE A 138 32.71 7.89 -8.31
C ILE A 138 33.62 7.77 -9.54
N GLN A 139 33.37 6.79 -10.42
CA GLN A 139 34.15 6.62 -11.65
C GLN A 139 33.98 7.81 -12.61
N ALA A 140 32.75 8.30 -12.77
CA ALA A 140 32.45 9.47 -13.58
C ALA A 140 33.16 10.72 -13.05
N LEU A 141 33.20 10.90 -11.72
CA LEU A 141 33.93 11.99 -11.07
C LEU A 141 35.43 11.89 -11.32
N LEU A 142 36.03 10.71 -11.14
CA LEU A 142 37.46 10.49 -11.40
C LEU A 142 37.81 10.75 -12.88
N ALA A 143 37.01 10.25 -13.81
CA ALA A 143 37.19 10.50 -15.24
C ALA A 143 37.09 12.00 -15.58
N SER A 144 36.16 12.70 -14.94
CA SER A 144 35.99 14.15 -15.07
C SER A 144 37.21 14.92 -14.57
N VAL A 145 37.77 14.53 -13.42
CA VAL A 145 39.00 15.15 -12.87
C VAL A 145 40.19 14.93 -13.79
N VAL A 146 40.37 13.72 -14.33
CA VAL A 146 41.44 13.43 -15.29
C VAL A 146 41.30 14.28 -16.55
N GLY A 147 40.08 14.41 -17.08
CA GLY A 147 39.80 15.24 -18.24
C GLY A 147 39.97 16.75 -18.01
N LEU A 148 39.62 17.23 -16.81
CA LEU A 148 39.92 18.60 -16.38
C LEU A 148 41.43 18.85 -16.35
N ALA A 149 42.20 17.96 -15.72
CA ALA A 149 43.65 18.05 -15.67
C ALA A 149 44.28 18.05 -17.08
N ALA A 150 43.79 17.21 -17.99
CA ALA A 150 44.24 17.17 -19.39
C ALA A 150 43.92 18.48 -20.14
N GLY A 151 42.74 19.07 -19.92
CA GLY A 151 42.40 20.36 -20.52
C GLY A 151 43.22 21.53 -19.97
N VAL A 152 43.54 21.54 -18.67
CA VAL A 152 44.47 22.52 -18.07
C VAL A 152 45.88 22.35 -18.65
N ALA A 153 46.39 21.11 -18.69
CA ALA A 153 47.74 20.83 -19.19
C ALA A 153 47.90 21.17 -20.69
N SER A 154 46.84 21.02 -21.48
CA SER A 154 46.84 21.34 -22.92
C SER A 154 46.47 22.80 -23.23
N GLY A 155 45.99 23.57 -22.24
CA GLY A 155 45.47 24.93 -22.45
C GLY A 155 44.15 24.99 -23.24
N ASN A 156 43.48 23.86 -23.47
CA ASN A 156 42.24 23.79 -24.24
C ASN A 156 41.04 23.41 -23.36
N SER A 157 40.25 24.42 -22.99
CA SER A 157 39.04 24.26 -22.16
C SER A 157 37.96 23.39 -22.80
N SER A 158 37.97 23.20 -24.13
CA SER A 158 37.03 22.33 -24.83
C SER A 158 37.25 20.86 -24.46
N ILE A 159 38.49 20.46 -24.15
CA ILE A 159 38.83 19.09 -23.71
C ILE A 159 38.25 18.83 -22.33
N SER A 160 38.34 19.80 -21.42
CA SER A 160 37.73 19.73 -20.09
C SER A 160 36.21 19.59 -20.17
N GLN A 161 35.56 20.40 -21.03
CA GLN A 161 34.10 20.33 -21.22
C GLN A 161 33.67 19.00 -21.83
N ALA A 162 34.37 18.55 -22.87
CA ALA A 162 34.10 17.26 -23.51
C ALA A 162 34.25 16.09 -22.53
N ALA A 163 35.24 16.14 -21.63
CA ALA A 163 35.42 15.09 -20.62
C ALA A 163 34.30 15.07 -19.58
N LEU A 164 33.81 16.22 -19.12
CA LEU A 164 32.70 16.31 -18.18
C LEU A 164 31.38 15.78 -18.78
N VAL A 165 31.09 16.18 -20.02
CA VAL A 165 29.90 15.71 -20.74
C VAL A 165 30.03 14.23 -21.08
N GLY A 166 31.21 13.81 -21.58
CA GLY A 166 31.48 12.43 -21.97
C GLY A 166 31.43 11.46 -20.79
N SER A 167 32.01 11.81 -19.64
CA SER A 167 31.96 10.99 -18.43
C SER A 167 30.54 10.82 -17.90
N SER A 168 29.75 11.90 -17.91
CA SER A 168 28.36 11.90 -17.47
C SER A 168 27.48 11.07 -18.42
N ALA A 169 27.64 11.22 -19.74
CA ALA A 169 26.90 10.45 -20.73
C ALA A 169 27.25 8.95 -20.67
N ALA A 170 28.53 8.61 -20.47
CA ALA A 170 28.96 7.22 -20.28
C ALA A 170 28.36 6.62 -18.99
N ALA A 171 28.38 7.36 -17.88
CA ALA A 171 27.78 6.94 -16.62
C ALA A 171 26.27 6.67 -16.75
N GLN A 172 25.54 7.57 -17.42
CA GLN A 172 24.11 7.38 -17.72
C GLN A 172 23.86 6.15 -18.58
N SER A 173 24.70 5.93 -19.60
CA SER A 173 24.57 4.76 -20.49
C SER A 173 24.74 3.45 -19.73
N VAL A 174 25.78 3.34 -18.90
CA VAL A 174 26.02 2.16 -18.03
C VAL A 174 24.86 1.94 -17.05
N MET A 175 24.30 3.02 -16.51
CA MET A 175 23.16 2.94 -15.60
C MET A 175 21.90 2.42 -16.30
N LEU A 176 21.61 2.88 -17.52
CA LEU A 176 20.48 2.41 -18.32
C LEU A 176 20.62 0.94 -18.70
N ASP A 177 21.82 0.49 -19.06
CA ASP A 177 22.09 -0.93 -19.37
C ASP A 177 21.89 -1.81 -18.12
N SER A 178 22.39 -1.36 -16.96
CA SER A 178 22.17 -2.01 -15.67
C SER A 178 20.69 -2.11 -15.29
N MET A 179 19.89 -1.07 -15.56
CA MET A 179 18.43 -1.10 -15.36
C MET A 179 17.78 -2.17 -16.26
N ARG A 180 18.07 -2.16 -17.57
CA ARG A 180 17.50 -3.12 -18.52
C ARG A 180 17.84 -4.57 -18.15
N GLU A 181 19.05 -4.84 -17.70
CA GLU A 181 19.44 -6.18 -17.24
C GLU A 181 18.61 -6.64 -16.03
N LYS A 182 18.41 -5.75 -15.06
CA LYS A 182 17.60 -6.03 -13.85
C LYS A 182 16.13 -6.21 -14.18
N GLU A 183 15.59 -5.44 -15.13
CA GLU A 183 14.22 -5.61 -15.64
C GLU A 183 14.04 -6.99 -16.29
N SER A 184 14.91 -7.39 -17.22
CA SER A 184 14.84 -8.71 -17.86
C SER A 184 15.02 -9.84 -16.84
N GLN A 185 15.89 -9.68 -15.84
CA GLN A 185 16.01 -10.63 -14.74
C GLN A 185 14.73 -10.69 -13.89
N ALA A 186 14.11 -9.56 -13.59
CA ALA A 186 12.87 -9.48 -12.84
C ALA A 186 11.71 -10.14 -13.60
N ASP A 187 11.58 -9.91 -14.90
CA ASP A 187 10.55 -10.53 -15.74
C ASP A 187 10.65 -12.06 -15.72
N ARG A 188 11.86 -12.61 -15.90
CA ARG A 188 12.07 -14.07 -15.86
C ARG A 188 11.73 -14.66 -14.49
N LEU A 189 12.16 -14.02 -13.41
CA LEU A 189 11.81 -14.43 -12.05
C LEU A 189 10.30 -14.35 -11.81
N ALA A 190 9.65 -13.28 -12.26
CA ALA A 190 8.20 -13.10 -12.15
C ALA A 190 7.44 -14.22 -12.85
N VAL A 191 7.87 -14.62 -14.05
CA VAL A 191 7.30 -15.78 -14.77
C VAL A 191 7.42 -17.07 -13.95
N HIS A 192 8.57 -17.32 -13.32
CA HIS A 192 8.73 -18.47 -12.42
C HIS A 192 7.84 -18.37 -11.19
N TYR A 193 7.69 -17.18 -10.59
CA TYR A 193 6.85 -16.97 -9.41
C TYR A 193 5.36 -17.17 -9.73
N LEU A 194 4.91 -16.68 -10.88
CA LEU A 194 3.56 -16.92 -11.39
C LEU A 194 3.31 -18.42 -11.55
N ALA A 195 4.19 -19.14 -12.25
CA ALA A 195 4.05 -20.58 -12.46
C ALA A 195 4.03 -21.34 -11.12
N ASN A 196 4.95 -21.03 -10.20
CA ASN A 196 5.04 -21.70 -8.89
C ASN A 196 3.82 -21.43 -8.01
N ALA A 197 3.24 -20.24 -8.10
CA ALA A 197 2.01 -19.85 -7.41
C ALA A 197 0.72 -20.30 -8.16
N GLY A 198 0.86 -21.07 -9.24
CA GLY A 198 -0.25 -21.66 -10.00
C GLY A 198 -0.98 -20.71 -10.95
N TYR A 199 -0.45 -19.50 -11.17
CA TYR A 199 -0.93 -18.56 -12.20
C TYR A 199 -0.46 -18.97 -13.59
N ASN A 200 -1.07 -18.37 -14.62
CA ASN A 200 -0.60 -18.51 -16.00
C ASN A 200 0.72 -17.72 -16.18
N PRO A 201 1.85 -18.37 -16.49
CA PRO A 201 3.13 -17.69 -16.71
C PRO A 201 3.09 -16.75 -17.93
N GLY A 202 2.24 -17.02 -18.92
CA GLY A 202 2.07 -16.17 -20.10
C GLY A 202 1.40 -14.81 -19.80
N SER A 203 0.83 -14.63 -18.61
CA SER A 203 0.24 -13.35 -18.21
C SER A 203 1.28 -12.23 -18.11
N MET A 204 2.55 -12.54 -17.83
CA MET A 204 3.61 -11.53 -17.79
C MET A 204 3.85 -10.91 -19.18
N ALA A 205 3.97 -11.76 -20.22
CA ALA A 205 4.10 -11.28 -21.59
C ALA A 205 2.87 -10.50 -22.05
N SER A 206 1.67 -10.96 -21.67
CA SER A 206 0.41 -10.28 -21.98
C SER A 206 0.38 -8.87 -21.37
N PHE A 207 0.74 -8.75 -20.09
CA PHE A 207 0.80 -7.47 -19.39
C PHE A 207 1.85 -6.52 -19.99
N LEU A 208 3.08 -7.00 -20.28
CA LEU A 208 4.11 -6.17 -20.91
C LEU A 208 3.68 -5.68 -22.30
N ASN A 209 3.02 -6.53 -23.09
CA ASN A 209 2.49 -6.16 -24.39
C ASN A 209 1.33 -5.16 -24.28
N HIS A 210 0.48 -5.29 -23.28
CA HIS A 210 -0.56 -4.32 -22.95
C HIS A 210 0.08 -2.95 -22.63
N LEU A 211 1.05 -2.88 -21.72
CA LEU A 211 1.76 -1.63 -21.41
C LEU A 211 2.43 -1.00 -22.65
N LEU A 212 3.00 -1.79 -23.56
CA LEU A 212 3.54 -1.29 -24.83
C LEU A 212 2.44 -0.66 -25.69
N GLY A 213 1.25 -1.26 -25.71
CA GLY A 213 0.08 -0.71 -26.38
C GLY A 213 -0.34 0.64 -25.82
N GLU A 214 -0.43 0.76 -24.50
CA GLU A 214 -0.79 2.01 -23.83
C GLU A 214 0.29 3.09 -24.01
N GLN A 215 1.57 2.72 -23.95
CA GLN A 215 2.67 3.63 -24.23
C GLN A 215 2.59 4.24 -25.64
N ARG A 216 2.19 3.47 -26.65
CA ARG A 216 2.04 3.96 -28.03
C ARG A 216 0.89 4.94 -28.20
N LYS A 217 -0.13 4.87 -27.34
CA LYS A 217 -1.29 5.78 -27.35
C LYS A 217 -1.01 7.07 -26.59
N ALA A 218 -0.11 7.03 -25.60
CA ALA A 218 0.20 8.16 -24.73
C ALA A 218 1.20 9.14 -25.36
N SER A 219 1.01 10.44 -25.16
CA SER A 219 1.96 11.47 -25.61
C SER A 219 3.21 11.57 -24.72
N LEU A 220 3.13 11.05 -23.50
CA LEU A 220 4.23 10.97 -22.54
C LEU A 220 4.28 9.54 -21.96
N PRO A 221 5.47 8.97 -21.73
CA PRO A 221 5.58 7.69 -21.04
C PRO A 221 4.94 7.76 -19.65
N ALA A 222 4.22 6.71 -19.26
CA ALA A 222 3.75 6.58 -17.88
C ALA A 222 4.97 6.57 -16.92
N PRO A 223 4.86 7.13 -15.70
CA PRO A 223 5.96 7.13 -14.73
C PRO A 223 6.54 5.74 -14.46
N TYR A 224 5.71 4.70 -14.48
CA TYR A 224 6.14 3.30 -14.42
C TYR A 224 7.24 2.97 -15.44
N LEU A 225 7.16 3.51 -16.66
CA LEU A 225 8.12 3.23 -17.73
C LEU A 225 9.44 3.98 -17.58
N LEU A 226 9.48 5.01 -16.72
CA LEU A 226 10.72 5.71 -16.37
C LEU A 226 11.57 4.86 -15.41
N THR A 227 10.92 4.08 -14.54
CA THR A 227 11.59 3.18 -13.61
C THR A 227 11.72 1.75 -14.16
N HIS A 228 10.82 1.35 -15.06
CA HIS A 228 10.79 0.05 -15.72
C HIS A 228 10.81 0.20 -17.25
N PRO A 229 11.98 0.49 -17.86
CA PRO A 229 12.08 0.65 -19.30
C PRO A 229 11.56 -0.56 -20.07
N LEU A 230 10.54 -0.36 -20.89
CA LEU A 230 9.84 -1.42 -21.60
C LEU A 230 10.41 -1.61 -23.02
N SER A 231 10.45 -2.86 -23.50
CA SER A 231 10.90 -3.18 -24.86
C SER A 231 10.21 -4.43 -25.40
N MET A 232 10.16 -4.58 -26.72
CA MET A 232 9.64 -5.79 -27.35
C MET A 232 10.50 -7.02 -27.02
N GLU A 233 11.81 -6.82 -26.79
CA GLU A 233 12.71 -7.89 -26.37
C GLU A 233 12.28 -8.51 -25.04
N ARG A 234 11.88 -7.68 -24.06
CA ARG A 234 11.35 -8.16 -22.77
C ARG A 234 10.07 -8.98 -22.94
N VAL A 235 9.16 -8.56 -23.84
CA VAL A 235 7.94 -9.33 -24.16
C VAL A 235 8.32 -10.72 -24.70
N LEU A 236 9.21 -10.78 -25.69
CA LEU A 236 9.65 -12.04 -26.29
C LEU A 236 10.45 -12.93 -25.33
N ASP A 237 11.18 -12.35 -24.38
CA ASP A 237 11.88 -13.10 -23.33
C ASP A 237 10.91 -13.68 -22.31
N ALA A 238 9.88 -12.91 -21.91
CA ALA A 238 8.81 -13.38 -21.05
C ALA A 238 8.01 -14.51 -21.71
N GLU A 239 7.69 -14.42 -23.01
CA GLU A 239 7.04 -15.50 -23.77
C GLU A 239 7.90 -16.78 -23.80
N ARG A 240 9.19 -16.64 -24.12
CA ARG A 240 10.13 -17.77 -24.14
C ARG A 240 10.29 -18.42 -22.76
N THR A 241 10.37 -17.62 -21.72
CA THR A 241 10.45 -18.11 -20.34
C THR A 241 9.14 -18.79 -19.93
N ALA A 242 7.99 -18.24 -20.32
CA ALA A 242 6.69 -18.83 -20.03
C ALA A 242 6.53 -20.20 -20.70
N ALA A 243 7.05 -20.36 -21.92
CA ALA A 243 7.05 -21.63 -22.64
C ALA A 243 7.96 -22.71 -22.01
N SER A 244 8.94 -22.32 -21.18
CA SER A 244 9.88 -23.24 -20.54
C SER A 244 9.46 -23.68 -19.13
N VAL A 245 8.40 -23.10 -18.57
CA VAL A 245 7.91 -23.40 -17.22
C VAL A 245 6.54 -24.09 -17.26
N THR A 246 6.31 -25.02 -16.33
CA THR A 246 5.00 -25.67 -16.16
C THR A 246 4.30 -25.10 -14.93
N PRO A 247 3.05 -24.58 -15.05
CA PRO A 247 2.31 -24.06 -13.91
C PRO A 247 2.07 -25.13 -12.85
N ASN A 248 2.21 -24.76 -11.58
CA ASN A 248 1.87 -25.62 -10.47
C ASN A 248 0.35 -25.75 -10.33
N THR A 249 -0.22 -26.80 -10.93
CA THR A 249 -1.65 -27.07 -10.93
C THR A 249 -2.22 -27.39 -9.55
N THR A 250 -1.37 -27.75 -8.57
CA THR A 250 -1.80 -27.98 -7.17
C THR A 250 -2.04 -26.69 -6.38
N GLN A 251 -1.52 -25.56 -6.86
CA GLN A 251 -1.65 -24.25 -6.22
C GLN A 251 -2.56 -23.31 -7.03
N LYS A 252 -3.70 -23.77 -7.52
CA LYS A 252 -4.60 -22.89 -8.30
C LYS A 252 -4.96 -21.63 -7.48
N PRO A 253 -4.72 -20.42 -8.02
CA PRO A 253 -5.09 -19.18 -7.36
C PRO A 253 -6.57 -19.17 -6.99
N LYS A 254 -6.87 -18.79 -5.75
CA LYS A 254 -8.25 -18.67 -5.25
C LYS A 254 -8.89 -17.33 -5.60
N THR A 255 -8.25 -16.55 -6.47
CA THR A 255 -8.66 -15.19 -6.77
C THR A 255 -10.04 -15.20 -7.42
N ASP A 256 -10.98 -14.50 -6.79
CA ASP A 256 -12.33 -14.32 -7.31
C ASP A 256 -12.23 -13.56 -8.65
N PRO A 257 -12.71 -14.12 -9.79
CA PRO A 257 -12.59 -13.47 -11.11
C PRO A 257 -13.19 -12.07 -11.16
N ILE A 258 -14.17 -11.76 -10.30
CA ILE A 258 -14.79 -10.44 -10.24
C ILE A 258 -14.11 -9.49 -9.25
N ALA A 259 -13.17 -9.95 -8.42
CA ALA A 259 -12.59 -9.13 -7.35
C ALA A 259 -11.88 -7.89 -7.87
N LEU A 260 -11.07 -8.01 -8.93
CA LEU A 260 -10.43 -6.84 -9.55
C LEU A 260 -11.46 -5.85 -10.08
N LYS A 261 -12.46 -6.32 -10.83
CA LYS A 261 -13.50 -5.45 -11.40
C LYS A 261 -14.37 -4.81 -10.32
N ARG A 262 -14.62 -5.51 -9.20
CA ARG A 262 -15.30 -4.96 -8.01
C ARG A 262 -14.46 -3.87 -7.36
N VAL A 263 -13.16 -4.08 -7.19
CA VAL A 263 -12.24 -3.07 -6.66
C VAL A 263 -12.19 -1.85 -7.58
N GLN A 264 -12.08 -2.01 -8.89
CA GLN A 264 -12.16 -0.91 -9.86
C GLN A 264 -13.47 -0.13 -9.71
N ALA A 265 -14.60 -0.83 -9.60
CA ALA A 265 -15.90 -0.18 -9.37
C ALA A 265 -15.96 0.58 -8.03
N TYR A 266 -15.39 0.00 -6.97
CA TYR A 266 -15.24 0.68 -5.68
C TYR A 266 -14.38 1.94 -5.78
N LEU A 267 -13.23 1.88 -6.46
CA LEU A 267 -12.34 3.02 -6.65
C LEU A 267 -13.05 4.16 -7.37
N ILE A 268 -13.71 3.87 -8.49
CA ILE A 268 -14.46 4.87 -9.26
C ILE A 268 -15.55 5.50 -8.38
N ALA A 269 -16.34 4.67 -7.67
CA ALA A 269 -17.43 5.16 -6.83
C ALA A 269 -16.97 5.99 -5.63
N SER A 270 -15.80 5.69 -5.06
CA SER A 270 -15.30 6.33 -3.82
C SER A 270 -14.36 7.52 -4.05
N THR A 271 -13.80 7.65 -5.25
CA THR A 271 -12.77 8.67 -5.55
C THR A 271 -13.23 9.71 -6.57
N GLU A 272 -14.25 9.43 -7.37
CA GLU A 272 -14.84 10.42 -8.25
C GLU A 272 -15.54 11.52 -7.43
N THR A 273 -15.11 12.75 -7.65
CA THR A 273 -15.60 13.93 -6.94
C THR A 273 -16.97 14.40 -7.44
N ASP A 274 -17.36 14.02 -8.65
CA ASP A 274 -18.68 14.32 -9.24
C ASP A 274 -19.55 13.05 -9.27
N PRO A 275 -20.49 12.88 -8.31
CA PRO A 275 -21.35 11.70 -8.25
C PRO A 275 -22.13 11.44 -9.54
N LYS A 276 -22.47 12.48 -10.31
CA LYS A 276 -23.20 12.32 -11.58
C LYS A 276 -22.32 11.70 -12.66
N LYS A 277 -21.02 11.99 -12.68
CA LYS A 277 -20.09 11.32 -13.60
C LYS A 277 -19.95 9.85 -13.28
N ALA A 278 -19.77 9.51 -12.00
CA ALA A 278 -19.70 8.11 -11.57
C ALA A 278 -21.02 7.36 -11.86
N GLU A 279 -22.16 8.00 -11.59
CA GLU A 279 -23.49 7.44 -11.93
C GLU A 279 -23.61 7.20 -13.44
N THR A 280 -23.29 8.19 -14.27
CA THR A 280 -23.35 8.09 -15.74
C THR A 280 -22.44 6.98 -16.26
N PHE A 281 -21.23 6.85 -15.70
CA PHE A 281 -20.28 5.79 -16.04
C PHE A 281 -20.90 4.40 -15.82
N PHE A 282 -21.44 4.14 -14.63
CA PHE A 282 -22.05 2.84 -14.35
C PHE A 282 -23.35 2.62 -15.12
N GLN A 283 -24.20 3.63 -15.30
CA GLN A 283 -25.41 3.53 -16.12
C GLN A 283 -25.08 3.18 -17.57
N THR A 284 -24.02 3.76 -18.14
CA THR A 284 -23.56 3.44 -19.49
C THR A 284 -23.16 1.96 -19.59
N ARG A 285 -22.39 1.45 -18.62
CA ARG A 285 -22.03 0.02 -18.56
C ARG A 285 -23.25 -0.88 -18.44
N LEU A 286 -24.23 -0.50 -17.63
CA LEU A 286 -25.48 -1.24 -17.45
C LEU A 286 -26.39 -1.18 -18.69
N GLY A 287 -26.29 -0.12 -19.50
CA GLY A 287 -26.94 -0.05 -20.81
C GLY A 287 -26.37 -1.07 -21.81
N ILE A 288 -25.08 -1.38 -21.70
CA ILE A 288 -24.42 -2.41 -22.52
C ILE A 288 -24.70 -3.82 -21.96
N ASN A 289 -24.54 -3.99 -20.65
CA ASN A 289 -24.79 -5.25 -19.96
C ASN A 289 -25.56 -5.01 -18.64
N PRO A 290 -26.89 -5.22 -18.64
CA PRO A 290 -27.72 -5.03 -17.44
C PRO A 290 -27.33 -5.93 -16.25
N ASN A 291 -26.61 -7.03 -16.51
CA ASN A 291 -26.17 -7.99 -15.50
C ASN A 291 -24.70 -7.80 -15.07
N ASP A 292 -24.07 -6.68 -15.44
CA ASP A 292 -22.70 -6.34 -15.02
C ASP A 292 -22.65 -6.12 -13.49
N LEU A 293 -22.30 -7.19 -12.76
CA LEU A 293 -22.27 -7.22 -11.30
C LEU A 293 -21.36 -6.11 -10.71
N PRO A 294 -20.10 -5.93 -11.16
CA PRO A 294 -19.28 -4.78 -10.75
C PRO A 294 -19.94 -3.42 -11.00
N ALA A 295 -20.60 -3.21 -12.15
CA ALA A 295 -21.24 -1.93 -12.43
C ALA A 295 -22.45 -1.66 -11.53
N ARG A 296 -23.25 -2.69 -11.24
CA ARG A 296 -24.36 -2.60 -10.27
C ARG A 296 -23.87 -2.32 -8.86
N TYR A 297 -22.78 -2.96 -8.46
CA TYR A 297 -22.10 -2.72 -7.19
C TYR A 297 -21.61 -1.27 -7.08
N GLY A 298 -20.86 -0.80 -8.09
CA GLY A 298 -20.37 0.57 -8.14
C GLY A 298 -21.49 1.61 -8.12
N LEU A 299 -22.57 1.39 -8.88
CA LEU A 299 -23.74 2.28 -8.86
C LEU A 299 -24.43 2.32 -7.48
N ALA A 300 -24.50 1.19 -6.78
CA ALA A 300 -25.05 1.15 -5.43
C ALA A 300 -24.20 1.99 -4.45
N LEU A 301 -22.87 1.92 -4.56
CA LEU A 301 -21.96 2.75 -3.78
C LEU A 301 -22.12 4.23 -4.10
N VAL A 302 -22.22 4.61 -5.37
CA VAL A 302 -22.47 5.99 -5.80
C VAL A 302 -23.75 6.53 -5.17
N HIS A 303 -24.85 5.77 -5.24
CA HIS A 303 -26.11 6.18 -4.61
C HIS A 303 -26.01 6.29 -3.09
N ARG A 304 -25.27 5.39 -2.43
CA ARG A 304 -25.04 5.51 -0.98
C ARG A 304 -24.27 6.79 -0.65
N TYR A 305 -23.14 7.05 -1.32
CA TYR A 305 -22.32 8.24 -1.07
C TYR A 305 -23.05 9.54 -1.41
N ALA A 306 -23.99 9.50 -2.36
CA ALA A 306 -24.90 10.61 -2.66
C ALA A 306 -26.06 10.77 -1.65
N GLY A 307 -26.18 9.89 -0.65
CA GLY A 307 -27.29 9.89 0.31
C GLY A 307 -28.62 9.37 -0.24
N GLU A 308 -28.62 8.80 -1.44
CA GLU A 308 -29.81 8.24 -2.10
C GLU A 308 -30.08 6.80 -1.61
N THR A 309 -30.23 6.62 -0.30
CA THR A 309 -30.24 5.31 0.38
C THR A 309 -31.28 4.34 -0.18
N LYS A 310 -32.46 4.83 -0.60
CA LYS A 310 -33.51 4.01 -1.24
C LYS A 310 -33.02 3.33 -2.53
N LYS A 311 -32.32 4.07 -3.40
CA LYS A 311 -31.78 3.51 -4.66
C LYS A 311 -30.66 2.52 -4.35
N ALA A 312 -29.77 2.87 -3.41
CA ALA A 312 -28.69 1.99 -2.98
C ALA A 312 -29.23 0.66 -2.42
N HIS A 313 -30.25 0.70 -1.55
CA HIS A 313 -30.91 -0.49 -1.06
C HIS A 313 -31.48 -1.36 -2.18
N GLY A 314 -32.21 -0.77 -3.14
CA GLY A 314 -32.77 -1.52 -4.27
C GLY A 314 -31.71 -2.28 -5.07
N LEU A 315 -30.55 -1.67 -5.31
CA LEU A 315 -29.44 -2.32 -6.01
C LEU A 315 -28.78 -3.42 -5.16
N ILE A 316 -28.43 -3.13 -3.91
CA ILE A 316 -27.77 -4.11 -3.01
C ILE A 316 -28.69 -5.31 -2.74
N ASP A 317 -29.97 -5.08 -2.48
CA ASP A 317 -30.93 -6.16 -2.20
C ASP A 317 -31.10 -7.05 -3.44
N SER A 318 -31.16 -6.46 -4.62
CA SER A 318 -31.21 -7.23 -5.87
C SER A 318 -29.92 -8.04 -6.13
N LEU A 319 -28.74 -7.49 -5.79
CA LEU A 319 -27.48 -8.22 -5.88
C LEU A 319 -27.42 -9.39 -4.88
N LEU A 320 -27.91 -9.19 -3.66
CA LEU A 320 -27.98 -10.22 -2.62
C LEU A 320 -28.93 -11.38 -2.98
N LEU A 321 -29.93 -11.19 -3.84
CA LEU A 321 -30.72 -12.31 -4.36
C LEU A 321 -29.88 -13.31 -5.15
N SER A 322 -28.87 -12.82 -5.89
CA SER A 322 -27.99 -13.65 -6.72
C SER A 322 -26.76 -14.13 -5.95
N LEU A 323 -26.27 -13.32 -5.02
CA LEU A 323 -25.04 -13.55 -4.25
C LEU A 323 -25.30 -13.43 -2.74
N PRO A 324 -26.18 -14.26 -2.14
CA PRO A 324 -26.67 -14.08 -0.76
C PRO A 324 -25.60 -14.25 0.33
N LYS A 325 -24.43 -14.80 -0.04
CA LYS A 325 -23.31 -15.07 0.88
C LYS A 325 -22.11 -14.18 0.59
N ASP A 326 -22.22 -13.21 -0.31
CA ASP A 326 -21.11 -12.32 -0.63
C ASP A 326 -20.85 -11.36 0.54
N PRO A 327 -19.64 -11.41 1.14
CA PRO A 327 -19.35 -10.65 2.35
C PRO A 327 -19.34 -9.13 2.10
N TYR A 328 -19.00 -8.67 0.89
CA TYR A 328 -18.95 -7.25 0.57
C TYR A 328 -20.35 -6.69 0.37
N LEU A 329 -21.24 -7.42 -0.31
CA LEU A 329 -22.65 -7.02 -0.43
C LEU A 329 -23.35 -6.98 0.93
N LEU A 330 -23.12 -7.97 1.78
CA LEU A 330 -23.65 -7.96 3.15
C LEU A 330 -23.07 -6.80 3.97
N ARG A 331 -21.78 -6.49 3.81
CA ARG A 331 -21.17 -5.31 4.42
C ARG A 331 -21.85 -4.02 3.96
N GLU A 332 -22.05 -3.83 2.66
CA GLU A 332 -22.71 -2.64 2.12
C GLU A 332 -24.16 -2.52 2.60
N LYS A 333 -24.88 -3.65 2.70
CA LYS A 333 -26.23 -3.67 3.29
C LYS A 333 -26.21 -3.24 4.75
N GLY A 334 -25.27 -3.75 5.54
CA GLY A 334 -25.11 -3.37 6.94
C GLY A 334 -24.76 -1.87 7.10
N LEU A 335 -23.87 -1.34 6.26
CA LEU A 335 -23.53 0.07 6.26
C LEU A 335 -24.72 0.96 5.89
N LEU A 336 -25.50 0.60 4.87
CA LEU A 336 -26.75 1.32 4.54
C LEU A 336 -27.75 1.33 5.71
N LEU A 337 -27.83 0.23 6.46
CA LEU A 337 -28.67 0.14 7.65
C LEU A 337 -28.17 1.04 8.78
N LEU A 338 -26.86 1.21 8.94
CA LEU A 338 -26.29 2.20 9.87
C LEU A 338 -26.60 3.64 9.41
N ASP A 339 -26.44 3.94 8.12
CA ASP A 339 -26.79 5.24 7.54
C ASP A 339 -28.28 5.59 7.77
N ASP A 340 -29.14 4.57 7.74
CA ASP A 340 -30.57 4.64 8.04
C ASP A 340 -30.90 4.75 9.55
N GLY A 341 -29.90 4.67 10.44
CA GLY A 341 -30.07 4.68 11.90
C GLY A 341 -30.67 3.40 12.47
N LYS A 342 -30.38 2.23 11.87
CA LYS A 342 -30.90 0.91 12.27
C LYS A 342 -29.77 -0.04 12.73
N PRO A 343 -29.06 0.29 13.82
CA PRO A 343 -27.88 -0.48 14.24
C PRO A 343 -28.20 -1.91 14.68
N GLU A 344 -29.38 -2.21 15.19
CA GLU A 344 -29.76 -3.57 15.59
C GLU A 344 -29.94 -4.49 14.38
N ILE A 345 -30.43 -3.97 13.26
CA ILE A 345 -30.58 -4.74 12.02
C ILE A 345 -29.21 -4.89 11.34
N ALA A 346 -28.40 -3.82 11.33
CA ALA A 346 -27.04 -3.88 10.81
C ALA A 346 -26.20 -4.93 11.56
N GLU A 347 -26.36 -5.05 12.89
CA GLU A 347 -25.68 -6.06 13.71
C GLU A 347 -26.00 -7.48 13.23
N GLN A 348 -27.27 -7.76 12.92
CA GLN A 348 -27.70 -9.06 12.40
C GLN A 348 -27.04 -9.36 11.05
N ILE A 349 -27.01 -8.37 10.15
CA ILE A 349 -26.38 -8.50 8.83
C ILE A 349 -24.87 -8.72 8.93
N PHE A 350 -24.15 -7.95 9.76
CA PHE A 350 -22.72 -8.15 9.96
C PHE A 350 -22.42 -9.50 10.63
N SER A 351 -23.24 -9.91 11.60
CA SER A 351 -23.12 -11.23 12.23
C SER A 351 -23.34 -12.35 11.22
N GLN A 352 -24.32 -12.22 10.33
CA GLN A 352 -24.53 -13.15 9.23
C GLN A 352 -23.32 -13.20 8.29
N ALA A 353 -22.78 -12.04 7.88
CA ALA A 353 -21.60 -11.97 7.03
C ALA A 353 -20.39 -12.67 7.66
N LEU A 354 -20.21 -12.52 8.98
CA LEU A 354 -19.15 -13.19 9.75
C LEU A 354 -19.34 -14.71 9.81
N THR A 355 -20.54 -15.26 9.60
CA THR A 355 -20.68 -16.73 9.45
C THR A 355 -20.03 -17.26 8.16
N TYR A 356 -19.94 -16.43 7.11
CA TYR A 356 -19.30 -16.76 5.83
C TYR A 356 -17.82 -16.36 5.78
N ARG A 357 -17.43 -15.34 6.55
CA ARG A 357 -16.05 -14.86 6.69
C ARG A 357 -15.71 -14.54 8.16
N PRO A 358 -15.52 -15.55 9.03
CA PRO A 358 -15.28 -15.35 10.46
C PRO A 358 -14.05 -14.49 10.75
N ASP A 359 -13.01 -14.65 9.92
CA ASP A 359 -11.73 -14.00 10.13
C ASP A 359 -11.61 -12.60 9.50
N ASN A 360 -12.67 -12.06 8.89
CA ASN A 360 -12.59 -10.75 8.23
C ASN A 360 -12.55 -9.60 9.26
N PRO A 361 -11.43 -8.84 9.34
CA PRO A 361 -11.26 -7.81 10.37
C PRO A 361 -12.17 -6.59 10.14
N ASP A 362 -12.52 -6.27 8.89
CA ASP A 362 -13.43 -5.17 8.61
C ASP A 362 -14.86 -5.50 9.01
N LEU A 363 -15.37 -6.70 8.69
CA LEU A 363 -16.70 -7.11 9.15
C LEU A 363 -16.80 -7.09 10.68
N ARG A 364 -15.74 -7.52 11.38
CA ARG A 364 -15.65 -7.42 12.84
C ARG A 364 -15.62 -5.96 13.31
N TYR A 365 -14.88 -5.10 12.60
CA TYR A 365 -14.88 -3.67 12.88
C TYR A 365 -16.26 -3.04 12.69
N ARG A 366 -16.95 -3.30 11.57
CA ARG A 366 -18.31 -2.80 11.31
C ARG A 366 -19.33 -3.32 12.33
N LEU A 367 -19.24 -4.59 12.71
CA LEU A 367 -20.04 -5.14 13.81
C LEU A 367 -19.79 -4.36 15.11
N SER A 368 -18.53 -3.99 15.41
CA SER A 368 -18.24 -3.20 16.61
C SER A 368 -18.86 -1.81 16.58
N ILE A 369 -18.92 -1.16 15.41
CA ILE A 369 -19.61 0.13 15.23
C ILE A 369 -21.12 -0.05 15.46
N SER A 370 -21.72 -1.07 14.85
CA SER A 370 -23.14 -1.41 15.01
C SER A 370 -23.51 -1.69 16.47
N LEU A 371 -22.68 -2.45 17.18
CA LEU A 371 -22.86 -2.73 18.61
C LEU A 371 -22.75 -1.45 19.44
N ASN A 372 -21.83 -0.55 19.07
CA ASN A 372 -21.65 0.72 19.76
C ASN A 372 -22.89 1.62 19.63
N GLU A 373 -23.38 1.81 18.40
CA GLU A 373 -24.56 2.61 18.11
C GLU A 373 -25.85 2.02 18.72
N GLY A 374 -25.94 0.69 18.79
CA GLY A 374 -27.01 -0.02 19.51
C GLY A 374 -26.84 -0.06 21.04
N GLY A 375 -25.87 0.66 21.61
CA GLY A 375 -25.65 0.77 23.06
C GLY A 375 -25.00 -0.46 23.73
N LYS A 376 -24.57 -1.47 22.96
CA LYS A 376 -23.91 -2.70 23.45
C LYS A 376 -22.41 -2.49 23.65
N LEU A 377 -22.04 -1.45 24.41
CA LEU A 377 -20.67 -0.92 24.52
C LEU A 377 -19.61 -1.95 24.93
N GLU A 378 -19.90 -2.79 25.93
CA GLU A 378 -18.95 -3.81 26.39
C GLU A 378 -18.68 -4.89 25.31
N GLN A 379 -19.66 -5.21 24.47
CA GLN A 379 -19.44 -6.13 23.35
C GLN A 379 -18.57 -5.50 22.27
N ALA A 380 -18.85 -4.24 21.92
CA ALA A 380 -18.04 -3.46 20.98
C ALA A 380 -16.58 -3.34 21.45
N ALA A 381 -16.37 -2.99 22.72
CA ALA A 381 -15.04 -2.84 23.32
C ALA A 381 -14.24 -4.17 23.32
N ARG A 382 -14.89 -5.31 23.58
CA ARG A 382 -14.21 -6.62 23.48
C ARG A 382 -13.75 -6.93 22.07
N LEU A 383 -14.58 -6.64 21.07
CA LEU A 383 -14.25 -6.90 19.67
C LEU A 383 -13.11 -5.99 19.19
N LEU A 384 -13.17 -4.70 19.53
CA LEU A 384 -12.11 -3.74 19.23
C LEU A 384 -10.79 -4.09 19.91
N ARG A 385 -10.80 -4.51 21.19
CA ARG A 385 -9.59 -4.99 21.87
C ARG A 385 -8.91 -6.14 21.11
N LYS A 386 -9.68 -7.12 20.63
CA LYS A 386 -9.12 -8.21 19.79
C LYS A 386 -8.51 -7.68 18.52
N LEU A 387 -9.22 -6.79 17.80
CA LEU A 387 -8.72 -6.17 16.57
C LEU A 387 -7.42 -5.40 16.79
N THR A 388 -7.28 -4.66 17.90
CA THR A 388 -6.05 -3.92 18.22
C THR A 388 -4.85 -4.83 18.53
N VAL A 389 -5.08 -6.08 18.94
CA VAL A 389 -4.01 -7.06 19.17
C VAL A 389 -3.65 -7.79 17.86
N GLU A 390 -4.65 -8.16 17.07
CA GLU A 390 -4.46 -8.86 15.79
C GLU A 390 -3.84 -7.94 14.72
N LYS A 391 -4.20 -6.66 14.73
CA LYS A 391 -3.79 -5.64 13.76
C LYS A 391 -3.33 -4.38 14.49
N PRO A 392 -2.17 -4.41 15.18
CA PRO A 392 -1.72 -3.33 16.05
C PRO A 392 -1.32 -2.06 15.31
N THR A 393 -1.14 -2.13 13.99
CA THR A 393 -0.72 -1.00 13.15
C THR A 393 -1.89 -0.23 12.53
N VAL A 394 -3.15 -0.62 12.80
CA VAL A 394 -4.34 0.01 12.21
C VAL A 394 -4.89 1.09 13.17
N PRO A 395 -4.73 2.40 12.88
CA PRO A 395 -5.03 3.45 13.85
C PRO A 395 -6.51 3.55 14.20
N ILE A 396 -7.41 3.26 13.25
CA ILE A 396 -8.85 3.44 13.46
C ILE A 396 -9.42 2.50 14.53
N TYR A 397 -8.83 1.31 14.72
CA TYR A 397 -9.25 0.38 15.78
C TYR A 397 -8.96 0.93 17.17
N GLN A 398 -7.81 1.59 17.35
CA GLN A 398 -7.46 2.25 18.61
C GLN A 398 -8.36 3.47 18.87
N TYR A 399 -8.63 4.28 17.84
CA TYR A 399 -9.54 5.41 17.95
C TYR A 399 -10.94 4.97 18.42
N GLN A 400 -11.53 4.00 17.73
CA GLN A 400 -12.86 3.52 18.07
C GLN A 400 -12.89 2.83 19.44
N LEU A 401 -11.84 2.08 19.80
CA LEU A 401 -11.72 1.54 21.16
C LEU A 401 -11.72 2.66 22.20
N GLY A 402 -10.99 3.75 21.95
CA GLY A 402 -10.98 4.92 22.82
C GLY A 402 -12.36 5.57 22.98
N VAL A 403 -13.11 5.71 21.88
CA VAL A 403 -14.49 6.23 21.91
C VAL A 403 -15.40 5.34 22.77
N VAL A 404 -15.41 4.03 22.50
CA VAL A 404 -16.27 3.10 23.24
C VAL A 404 -15.90 3.04 24.73
N GLU A 405 -14.61 2.98 25.07
CA GLU A 405 -14.18 2.98 26.48
C GLU A 405 -14.51 4.30 27.19
N GLY A 406 -14.49 5.43 26.47
CA GLY A 406 -14.95 6.71 26.99
C GLY A 406 -16.45 6.71 27.31
N GLN A 407 -17.29 6.17 26.42
CA GLN A 407 -18.73 6.01 26.65
C GLN A 407 -19.05 5.05 27.81
N ARG A 408 -18.10 4.17 28.15
CA ARG A 408 -18.17 3.26 29.30
C ARG A 408 -17.60 3.84 30.60
N ASP A 409 -17.24 5.12 30.60
CA ASP A 409 -16.60 5.82 31.73
C ASP A 409 -15.24 5.19 32.16
N ARG A 410 -14.58 4.47 31.23
CA ARG A 410 -13.26 3.87 31.44
C ARG A 410 -12.17 4.79 30.90
N LEU A 411 -12.12 6.03 31.40
CA LEU A 411 -11.32 7.13 30.85
C LEU A 411 -9.82 6.83 30.75
N GLY A 412 -9.23 6.06 31.68
CA GLY A 412 -7.83 5.63 31.58
C GLY A 412 -7.57 4.78 30.34
N HIS A 413 -8.44 3.79 30.07
CA HIS A 413 -8.35 2.95 28.88
C HIS A 413 -8.66 3.74 27.60
N ALA A 414 -9.62 4.68 27.67
CA ALA A 414 -9.93 5.57 26.56
C ALA A 414 -8.71 6.38 26.13
N HIS A 415 -8.03 7.02 27.09
CA HIS A 415 -6.81 7.78 26.81
C HIS A 415 -5.64 6.91 26.36
N LEU A 416 -5.47 5.70 26.92
CA LEU A 416 -4.42 4.79 26.46
C LEU A 416 -4.63 4.39 24.98
N ALA A 417 -5.86 4.08 24.59
CA ALA A 417 -6.20 3.78 23.20
C ALA A 417 -5.99 4.99 22.28
N MET A 418 -6.43 6.19 22.69
CA MET A 418 -6.18 7.43 21.94
C MET A 418 -4.69 7.74 21.81
N ALA A 419 -3.89 7.51 22.86
CA ALA A 419 -2.44 7.71 22.81
C ALA A 419 -1.79 6.84 21.74
N ARG A 420 -2.19 5.56 21.65
CA ARG A 420 -1.72 4.63 20.62
C ARG A 420 -2.22 4.98 19.23
N HIS A 421 -3.44 5.49 19.09
CA HIS A 421 -3.95 6.02 17.82
C HIS A 421 -3.06 7.14 17.29
N TYR A 422 -2.80 8.18 18.09
CA TYR A 422 -1.96 9.30 17.67
C TYR A 422 -0.50 8.92 17.48
N ALA A 423 0.01 7.96 18.27
CA ALA A 423 1.33 7.38 18.06
C ALA A 423 1.47 6.73 16.68
N LEU A 424 0.47 5.98 16.22
CA LEU A 424 0.46 5.37 14.88
C LEU A 424 0.37 6.42 13.76
N LEU A 425 -0.27 7.56 14.02
CA LEU A 425 -0.32 8.70 13.10
C LEU A 425 0.92 9.60 13.17
N MET A 426 1.92 9.24 13.98
CA MET A 426 3.13 10.03 14.25
C MET A 426 2.84 11.44 14.80
N ASP A 427 1.66 11.65 15.40
CA ASP A 427 1.34 12.87 16.15
C ASP A 427 1.88 12.72 17.57
N GLU A 428 3.19 12.94 17.73
CA GLU A 428 3.89 12.81 19.00
C GLU A 428 3.28 13.69 20.10
N LYS A 429 2.80 14.88 19.74
CA LYS A 429 2.26 15.84 20.70
C LYS A 429 0.97 15.29 21.31
N MET A 430 0.04 14.82 20.48
CA MET A 430 -1.21 14.23 20.94
C MET A 430 -0.99 12.88 21.63
N ALA A 431 -0.05 12.06 21.14
CA ALA A 431 0.33 10.82 21.79
C ALA A 431 0.82 11.06 23.24
N ILE A 432 1.77 11.98 23.43
CA ILE A 432 2.31 12.33 24.76
C ILE A 432 1.22 12.88 25.68
N PHE A 433 0.32 13.74 25.16
CA PHE A 433 -0.80 14.27 25.93
C PHE A 433 -1.68 13.13 26.48
N HIS A 434 -2.12 12.23 25.60
CA HIS A 434 -3.00 11.14 25.99
C HIS A 434 -2.32 10.09 26.87
N TYR A 435 -1.04 9.80 26.67
CA TYR A 435 -0.31 8.93 27.59
C TYR A 435 -0.22 9.52 29.00
N LYS A 436 0.00 10.83 29.14
CA LYS A 436 -0.02 11.50 30.47
C LYS A 436 -1.38 11.38 31.14
N GLU A 437 -2.46 11.63 30.39
CA GLU A 437 -3.82 11.47 30.90
C GLU A 437 -4.08 10.02 31.33
N ALA A 438 -3.66 9.02 30.54
CA ALA A 438 -3.78 7.61 30.90
C ALA A 438 -3.04 7.28 32.21
N VAL A 439 -1.76 7.68 32.32
CA VAL A 439 -0.94 7.46 33.54
C VAL A 439 -1.58 8.10 34.77
N SER A 440 -2.15 9.30 34.64
CA SER A 440 -2.79 10.01 35.77
C SER A 440 -4.06 9.32 36.28
N ARG A 441 -4.68 8.47 35.46
CA ARG A 441 -5.96 7.80 35.73
C ARG A 441 -5.83 6.37 36.20
N PHE A 442 -4.76 5.68 35.80
CA PHE A 442 -4.48 4.33 36.28
C PHE A 442 -3.76 4.37 37.64
N PRO A 443 -4.22 3.64 38.66
CA PRO A 443 -3.48 3.41 39.88
C PRO A 443 -2.07 2.87 39.59
N PRO A 444 -1.02 3.29 40.31
CA PRO A 444 0.35 2.80 40.10
C PRO A 444 0.53 1.27 40.25
N SER A 445 -0.40 0.59 40.91
CA SER A 445 -0.41 -0.88 41.05
C SER A 445 -0.96 -1.61 39.84
N GLU A 446 -1.64 -0.91 38.92
CA GLU A 446 -2.22 -1.53 37.72
C GLU A 446 -1.17 -1.68 36.61
N ARG A 447 -1.27 -2.78 35.87
CA ARG A 447 -0.38 -3.07 34.74
C ARG A 447 -0.48 -1.98 33.67
N GLU A 448 -1.68 -1.44 33.46
CA GLU A 448 -1.97 -0.39 32.50
C GLU A 448 -1.21 0.91 32.82
N HIS A 449 -0.96 1.21 34.10
CA HIS A 449 -0.12 2.34 34.51
C HIS A 449 1.31 2.14 34.03
N GLU A 450 1.90 0.98 34.29
CA GLU A 450 3.26 0.63 33.87
C GLU A 450 3.40 0.69 32.34
N ILE A 451 2.41 0.16 31.61
CA ILE A 451 2.38 0.20 30.13
C ILE A 451 2.36 1.65 29.64
N ALA A 452 1.41 2.46 30.13
CA ALA A 452 1.25 3.85 29.70
C ALA A 452 2.48 4.69 30.04
N GLN A 453 3.09 4.48 31.22
CA GLN A 453 4.30 5.16 31.65
C GLN A 453 5.51 4.76 30.80
N THR A 454 5.65 3.48 30.47
CA THR A 454 6.73 2.98 29.63
C THR A 454 6.63 3.56 28.21
N GLU A 455 5.45 3.51 27.61
CA GLU A 455 5.19 4.06 26.27
C GLU A 455 5.37 5.59 26.26
N LEU A 456 4.91 6.31 27.29
CA LEU A 456 5.14 7.75 27.45
C LEU A 456 6.64 8.11 27.43
N LYS A 457 7.45 7.37 28.21
CA LYS A 457 8.88 7.62 28.33
C LYS A 457 9.57 7.49 26.97
N TYR A 458 9.22 6.46 26.20
CA TYR A 458 9.74 6.27 24.84
C TYR A 458 9.49 7.50 23.95
N PHE A 459 8.25 8.01 23.92
CA PHE A 459 7.90 9.18 23.11
C PHE A 459 8.58 10.47 23.60
N GLN A 460 8.74 10.65 24.91
CA GLN A 460 9.46 11.82 25.46
C GLN A 460 10.94 11.81 25.06
N GLU A 461 11.60 10.66 25.09
CA GLU A 461 13.00 10.53 24.69
C GLU A 461 13.21 10.77 23.19
N GLU A 462 12.35 10.22 22.33
CA GLU A 462 12.41 10.48 20.87
C GLU A 462 12.11 11.96 20.55
N HIS A 463 11.12 12.57 21.22
CA HIS A 463 10.80 13.99 21.04
C HIS A 463 11.95 14.93 21.43
N LEU A 464 12.72 14.58 22.45
CA LEU A 464 13.92 15.34 22.85
C LEU A 464 15.03 15.20 21.81
N LYS A 465 15.26 13.99 21.28
CA LYS A 465 16.26 13.74 20.22
C LYS A 465 15.93 14.51 18.94
N SER A 466 14.67 14.52 18.51
CA SER A 466 14.23 15.23 17.30
C SER A 466 14.45 16.74 17.41
N LYS A 467 14.17 17.33 18.59
CA LYS A 467 14.48 18.74 18.89
C LYS A 467 15.98 19.04 18.88
N GLU A 468 16.80 18.15 19.41
CA GLU A 468 18.25 18.33 19.42
C GLU A 468 18.85 18.28 18.00
N ILE A 469 18.34 17.38 17.14
CA ILE A 469 18.72 17.29 15.73
C ILE A 469 18.32 18.56 14.97
N ASN A 470 17.07 19.03 15.14
CA ASN A 470 16.59 20.26 14.51
C ASN A 470 17.32 21.52 14.98
N ARG A 471 17.79 21.54 16.24
CA ARG A 471 18.64 22.62 16.74
C ARG A 471 20.03 22.59 16.09
N LYS A 472 20.62 21.40 15.94
CA LYS A 472 21.93 21.21 15.29
C LYS A 472 21.90 21.49 13.78
N SER A 473 20.78 21.22 13.10
CA SER A 473 20.63 21.52 11.67
C SER A 473 20.39 23.00 11.38
N ARG A 474 19.80 23.76 12.31
CA ARG A 474 19.66 25.23 12.21
C ARG A 474 20.92 26.02 12.59
N GLN A 475 21.89 25.36 13.21
CA GLN A 475 23.17 25.95 13.62
C GLN A 475 24.30 25.67 12.60
N ARG A 476 24.03 24.88 11.56
CA ARG A 476 24.90 24.65 10.40
C ARG A 476 24.27 25.33 9.20
#